data_AF-A0A382Q3E5-F1
#
_entry.id   AF-A0A382Q3E5-F1
#
_cell.length_a   1.000
_cell.length_b   1.000
_cell.length_c   1.000
_cell.angle_alpha   90.00
_cell.angle_beta   90.00
_cell.angle_gamma   90.00
#
_symmetry.space_group_name_H-M   'P 1'
#
loop_
_entity.id
_entity.type
_entity.pdbx_description
1 polymer ?
#
loop_
_entity_poly.entity_id
_entity_poly.type
_entity_poly.pdbx_seq_one_letter_code
_entity_poly.pdbx_strand_id
1 'polypeptide(L)'
;MAKLRKAGIDPYPQKYEPTHFSADILNDFNNLEKQDVNIAGRVMSIRKMGKASFFHIQDLKGKIQVFIRRDDVSEDNYNNFKLLDIGDFVGVKGYVFKTKMGEISIHTNEFTILCKSIRPLPVVKEKDGETFDAFSHKEQRYRNRHLDLIVNPVVKDTFVK
;
A
#
# COMPACT_ATOMS: atom_id res chain seq x y z
N MET A 1 -3.31 -9.56 14.42
CA MET A 1 -3.25 -8.55 15.52
C MET A 1 -2.59 -9.04 16.80
N ALA A 2 -3.02 -10.15 17.41
CA ALA A 2 -2.43 -10.63 18.67
C ALA A 2 -0.89 -10.80 18.62
N LYS A 3 -0.36 -11.28 17.49
CA LYS A 3 1.10 -11.39 17.26
C LYS A 3 1.81 -10.03 17.27
N LEU A 4 1.23 -8.99 16.69
CA LEU A 4 1.81 -7.63 16.66
C LEU A 4 1.85 -7.00 18.05
N ARG A 5 0.75 -7.13 18.81
CA ARG A 5 0.70 -6.62 20.18
C ARG A 5 1.73 -7.32 21.09
N LYS A 6 1.92 -8.64 20.92
CA LYS A 6 2.97 -9.39 21.63
C LYS A 6 4.39 -8.93 21.26
N ALA A 7 4.58 -8.47 20.03
CA ALA A 7 5.83 -7.88 19.57
C ALA A 7 6.01 -6.40 19.98
N GLY A 8 5.12 -5.86 20.83
CA GLY A 8 5.18 -4.47 21.29
C GLY A 8 4.73 -3.44 20.26
N ILE A 9 4.10 -3.86 19.17
CA ILE A 9 3.69 -2.97 18.07
C ILE A 9 2.22 -2.64 18.21
N ASP A 10 1.93 -1.34 18.27
CA ASP A 10 0.57 -0.85 18.18
C ASP A 10 0.08 -0.94 16.73
N PRO A 11 -0.96 -1.76 16.42
CA PRO A 11 -1.51 -1.82 15.09
C PRO A 11 -2.34 -0.59 14.70
N TYR A 12 -2.53 0.38 15.62
CA TYR A 12 -3.32 1.60 15.44
C TYR A 12 -2.64 2.83 16.09
N PRO A 13 -1.44 3.23 15.64
CA PRO A 13 -0.74 4.38 16.19
C PRO A 13 -1.58 5.66 16.07
N GLN A 14 -1.47 6.55 17.06
CA GLN A 14 -2.28 7.77 17.15
C GLN A 14 -2.00 8.79 16.04
N LYS A 15 -0.76 8.84 15.53
CA LYS A 15 -0.33 9.88 14.59
C LYS A 15 0.68 9.35 13.57
N TYR A 16 0.48 9.72 12.32
CA TYR A 16 1.44 9.54 11.23
C TYR A 16 1.29 10.72 10.25
N GLU A 17 2.40 11.34 9.86
CA GLU A 17 2.41 12.55 9.03
C GLU A 17 3.15 12.28 7.70
N PRO A 18 2.46 11.76 6.68
CA PRO A 18 3.06 11.58 5.36
C PRO A 18 3.36 12.95 4.74
N THR A 19 4.50 13.09 4.09
CA THR A 19 4.94 14.33 3.44
C THR A 19 4.70 14.34 1.94
N HIS A 20 4.53 13.17 1.32
CA HIS A 20 4.36 13.02 -0.12
C HIS A 20 3.16 12.14 -0.47
N PHE A 21 2.60 12.34 -1.66
CA PHE A 21 1.66 11.43 -2.28
C PHE A 21 2.28 10.71 -3.47
N SER A 22 1.79 9.53 -3.78
CA SER A 22 2.25 8.64 -4.84
C SER A 22 2.30 9.34 -6.20
N ALA A 23 1.23 10.07 -6.55
CA ALA A 23 1.14 10.72 -7.84
C ALA A 23 2.16 11.85 -7.99
N ASP A 24 2.43 12.59 -6.90
CA ASP A 24 3.41 13.67 -6.90
C ASP A 24 4.82 13.10 -7.13
N ILE A 25 5.14 11.97 -6.48
CA ILE A 25 6.42 11.27 -6.65
C ILE A 25 6.60 10.74 -8.08
N LEU A 26 5.53 10.16 -8.65
CA LEU A 26 5.59 9.60 -10.00
C LEU A 26 5.76 10.69 -11.07
N ASN A 27 5.07 11.82 -10.90
CA ASN A 27 5.12 12.94 -11.84
C ASN A 27 6.43 13.74 -11.75
N ASP A 28 7.02 13.83 -10.55
CA ASP A 28 8.24 14.60 -10.29
C ASP A 28 9.48 13.72 -10.00
N PHE A 29 9.51 12.53 -10.60
CA PHE A 29 10.57 11.54 -10.36
C PHE A 29 11.98 12.10 -10.59
N ASN A 30 12.19 12.91 -11.63
CA ASN A 30 13.53 13.39 -11.98
C ASN A 30 14.13 14.27 -10.87
N ASN A 31 13.31 15.01 -10.12
CA ASN A 31 13.77 15.83 -9.01
C ASN A 31 13.82 15.04 -7.69
N LEU A 32 12.95 14.04 -7.55
CA LEU A 32 12.81 13.23 -6.34
C LEU A 32 13.66 11.96 -6.36
N GLU A 33 14.34 11.62 -7.46
CA GLU A 33 15.18 10.43 -7.54
C GLU A 33 16.28 10.49 -6.45
N LYS A 34 16.36 9.42 -5.64
CA LYS A 34 17.21 9.29 -4.45
C LYS A 34 16.89 10.26 -3.30
N GLN A 35 15.82 11.05 -3.39
CA GLN A 35 15.34 11.86 -2.27
C GLN A 35 14.51 11.04 -1.31
N ASP A 36 14.61 11.38 -0.02
CA ASP A 36 13.81 10.78 1.03
C ASP A 36 12.37 11.29 0.97
N VAL A 37 11.44 10.35 1.06
CA VAL A 37 10.00 10.59 1.09
C VAL A 37 9.38 9.84 2.26
N ASN A 38 8.28 10.39 2.75
CA ASN A 38 7.42 9.75 3.75
C ASN A 38 6.01 9.65 3.19
N ILE A 39 5.53 8.43 3.00
CA ILE A 39 4.23 8.15 2.40
C ILE A 39 3.41 7.22 3.28
N ALA A 40 2.08 7.28 3.13
CA ALA A 40 1.17 6.35 3.78
C ALA A 40 0.07 5.94 2.81
N GLY A 41 -0.38 4.70 2.93
CA GLY A 41 -1.41 4.20 2.04
C GLY A 41 -1.91 2.81 2.42
N ARG A 42 -2.94 2.38 1.72
CA ARG A 42 -3.54 1.05 1.82
C ARG A 42 -2.76 0.05 0.98
N VAL A 43 -2.36 -1.08 1.55
CA VAL A 43 -1.70 -2.17 0.84
C VAL A 43 -2.67 -2.82 -0.14
N MET A 44 -2.34 -2.79 -1.42
CA MET A 44 -3.17 -3.33 -2.50
C MET A 44 -2.67 -4.66 -3.04
N SER A 45 -1.36 -4.92 -2.97
CA SER A 45 -0.75 -6.18 -3.39
C SER A 45 0.55 -6.40 -2.63
N ILE A 46 0.92 -7.67 -2.41
CA ILE A 46 2.19 -8.05 -1.77
C ILE A 46 2.79 -9.22 -2.56
N ARG A 47 4.06 -9.09 -2.96
CA ARG A 47 4.87 -10.13 -3.58
C ARG A 47 6.13 -10.36 -2.74
N LYS A 48 6.19 -11.52 -2.08
CA LYS A 48 7.32 -11.91 -1.23
C LYS A 48 8.40 -12.62 -2.05
N MET A 49 9.67 -12.28 -1.81
CA MET A 49 10.85 -12.80 -2.51
C MET A 49 11.96 -13.15 -1.50
N GLY A 50 11.67 -14.09 -0.59
CA GLY A 50 12.61 -14.47 0.47
C GLY A 50 12.86 -13.33 1.46
N LYS A 51 14.06 -12.74 1.44
CA LYS A 51 14.48 -11.64 2.32
C LYS A 51 14.06 -10.25 1.84
N ALA A 52 13.49 -10.15 0.64
CA ALA A 52 12.93 -8.92 0.10
C ALA A 52 11.48 -9.12 -0.33
N SER A 53 10.74 -8.03 -0.46
CA SER A 53 9.37 -8.03 -0.97
C SER A 53 9.10 -6.74 -1.75
N PHE A 54 8.21 -6.86 -2.74
CA PHE A 54 7.59 -5.71 -3.40
C PHE A 54 6.12 -5.69 -3.01
N PHE A 55 5.57 -4.52 -2.75
CA PHE A 55 4.16 -4.34 -2.47
C PHE A 55 3.70 -2.99 -3.00
N HIS A 56 2.41 -2.86 -3.29
CA HIS A 56 1.85 -1.58 -3.70
C HIS A 56 1.04 -0.98 -2.58
N ILE A 57 1.20 0.31 -2.36
CA ILE A 57 0.30 1.08 -1.51
C ILE A 57 -0.49 2.06 -2.36
N GLN A 58 -1.76 2.26 -2.00
CA GLN A 58 -2.66 3.23 -2.60
C GLN A 58 -3.00 4.31 -1.58
N ASP A 59 -2.75 5.56 -1.94
CA ASP A 59 -3.08 6.73 -1.14
C ASP A 59 -4.26 7.51 -1.76
N LEU A 60 -4.40 8.78 -1.38
CA LEU A 60 -5.47 9.63 -1.89
C LEU A 60 -5.32 9.94 -3.40
N LYS A 61 -4.11 10.05 -3.93
CA LYS A 61 -3.86 10.50 -5.31
C LYS A 61 -3.56 9.35 -6.27
N GLY A 62 -3.08 8.21 -5.79
CA GLY A 62 -2.77 7.10 -6.67
C GLY A 62 -2.18 5.89 -5.96
N LYS A 63 -1.37 5.14 -6.71
CA LYS A 63 -0.71 3.93 -6.26
C LYS A 63 0.79 4.04 -6.55
N ILE A 64 1.63 3.53 -5.66
CA ILE A 64 3.09 3.45 -5.86
C ILE A 64 3.62 2.11 -5.35
N GLN A 65 4.63 1.60 -6.03
CA GLN A 65 5.35 0.40 -5.62
C GLN A 65 6.34 0.74 -4.50
N VAL A 66 6.44 -0.16 -3.53
CA VAL A 66 7.37 -0.09 -2.41
C VAL A 66 8.20 -1.37 -2.39
N PHE A 67 9.51 -1.19 -2.26
CA PHE A 67 10.48 -2.23 -2.05
C PHE A 67 10.90 -2.24 -0.58
N ILE A 68 10.85 -3.40 0.05
CA ILE A 68 11.31 -3.61 1.42
C ILE A 68 12.22 -4.84 1.48
N ARG A 69 13.36 -4.70 2.15
CA ARG A 69 14.29 -5.81 2.35
C ARG A 69 14.73 -5.85 3.81
N ARG A 70 14.84 -7.07 4.33
CA ARG A 70 15.13 -7.37 5.73
C ARG A 70 16.37 -6.64 6.25
N ASP A 71 17.41 -6.59 5.43
CA ASP A 71 18.71 -6.05 5.83
C ASP A 71 18.65 -4.51 5.99
N ASP A 72 17.63 -3.84 5.43
CA ASP A 72 17.46 -2.38 5.51
C ASP A 72 16.56 -1.94 6.67
N VAL A 73 15.55 -2.76 7.03
CA VAL A 73 14.55 -2.40 8.07
C VAL A 73 14.73 -3.14 9.39
N SER A 74 15.68 -4.09 9.47
CA SER A 74 15.85 -5.13 10.51
C SER A 74 14.98 -6.38 10.36
N GLU A 75 15.41 -7.48 10.97
CA GLU A 75 14.71 -8.77 10.95
C GLU A 75 13.34 -8.71 11.64
N ASP A 76 13.24 -8.05 12.79
CA ASP A 76 11.98 -7.93 13.52
C ASP A 76 10.96 -7.13 12.72
N ASN A 77 11.31 -5.94 12.23
CA ASN A 77 10.41 -5.14 11.40
C ASN A 77 10.00 -5.87 10.12
N TYR A 78 10.92 -6.60 9.48
CA TYR A 78 10.57 -7.39 8.31
C TYR A 78 9.62 -8.55 8.64
N ASN A 79 9.78 -9.18 9.81
CA ASN A 79 8.84 -10.19 10.29
C ASN A 79 7.46 -9.59 10.60
N ASN A 80 7.41 -8.35 11.09
CA ASN A 80 6.15 -7.62 11.26
C ASN A 80 5.50 -7.27 9.92
N PHE A 81 6.28 -6.83 8.93
CA PHE A 81 5.82 -6.65 7.56
C PHE A 81 5.22 -7.94 6.97
N LYS A 82 5.81 -9.12 7.25
CA LYS A 82 5.27 -10.39 6.76
C LYS A 82 3.86 -10.71 7.31
N LEU A 83 3.46 -10.08 8.41
CA LEU A 83 2.13 -10.18 9.01
C LEU A 83 1.10 -9.24 8.35
N LEU A 84 1.47 -8.46 7.34
CA LEU A 84 0.55 -7.66 6.57
C LEU A 84 -0.34 -8.51 5.66
N ASP A 85 -1.56 -8.00 5.48
CA ASP A 85 -2.58 -8.50 4.58
C ASP A 85 -2.97 -7.38 3.60
N ILE A 86 -3.53 -7.76 2.45
CA ILE A 86 -4.14 -6.80 1.52
C ILE A 86 -5.27 -6.06 2.23
N GLY A 87 -5.27 -4.74 2.13
CA GLY A 87 -6.22 -3.84 2.78
C GLY A 87 -5.68 -3.14 4.03
N ASP A 88 -4.58 -3.62 4.63
CA ASP A 88 -3.92 -2.95 5.75
C ASP A 88 -3.40 -1.56 5.35
N PHE A 89 -3.36 -0.61 6.28
CA PHE A 89 -2.68 0.67 6.07
C PHE A 89 -1.29 0.65 6.69
N VAL A 90 -0.36 1.22 5.95
CA VAL A 90 1.05 1.29 6.32
C VAL A 90 1.62 2.67 6.03
N GLY A 91 2.64 3.01 6.78
CA GLY A 91 3.53 4.14 6.57
C GLY A 91 4.89 3.65 6.13
N VAL A 92 5.51 4.36 5.20
CA VAL A 92 6.80 4.03 4.62
C VAL A 92 7.65 5.29 4.55
N LYS A 93 8.84 5.25 5.15
CA LYS A 93 9.89 6.24 4.89
C LYS A 93 11.05 5.57 4.18
N GLY A 94 11.62 6.29 3.24
CA GLY A 94 12.83 5.91 2.53
C GLY A 94 12.94 6.70 1.24
N TYR A 95 13.70 6.22 0.26
CA TYR A 95 14.05 7.04 -0.90
C TYR A 95 13.42 6.56 -2.21
N VAL A 96 13.17 7.49 -3.12
CA VAL A 96 12.64 7.19 -4.46
C VAL A 96 13.75 6.58 -5.32
N PHE A 97 13.42 5.53 -6.06
CA PHE A 97 14.32 4.94 -7.05
C PHE A 97 13.54 4.32 -8.21
N LYS A 98 14.23 3.99 -9.29
CA LYS A 98 13.67 3.20 -10.38
C LYS A 98 14.21 1.78 -10.33
N THR A 99 13.32 0.79 -10.35
CA THR A 99 13.69 -0.62 -10.38
C THR A 99 14.33 -0.99 -11.72
N LYS A 100 15.00 -2.14 -11.78
CA LYS A 100 15.56 -2.68 -13.04
C LYS A 100 14.51 -2.90 -14.13
N MET A 101 13.25 -3.12 -13.75
CA MET A 101 12.13 -3.30 -14.68
C MET A 101 11.51 -1.96 -15.11
N GLY A 102 12.08 -0.83 -14.69
CA GLY A 102 11.66 0.52 -15.11
C GLY A 102 10.57 1.15 -14.24
N GLU A 103 10.05 0.45 -13.25
CA GLU A 103 9.00 0.96 -12.37
C GLU A 103 9.58 1.85 -11.26
N ILE A 104 9.00 3.05 -11.09
CA ILE A 104 9.35 3.99 -10.01
C ILE A 104 8.82 3.43 -8.69
N SER A 105 9.66 3.42 -7.66
CA SER A 105 9.37 2.75 -6.39
C SER A 105 10.03 3.47 -5.22
N ILE A 106 9.57 3.16 -4.01
CA ILE A 106 10.22 3.62 -2.77
C ILE A 106 11.03 2.48 -2.18
N HIS A 107 12.32 2.72 -1.92
CA HIS A 107 13.17 1.81 -1.17
C HIS A 107 13.00 2.09 0.31
N THR A 108 12.52 1.12 1.09
CA THR A 108 12.11 1.33 2.48
C THR A 108 13.30 1.37 3.43
N ASN A 109 13.36 2.40 4.26
CA ASN A 109 14.27 2.50 5.41
C ASN A 109 13.50 2.31 6.73
N GLU A 110 12.28 2.84 6.82
CA GLU A 110 11.40 2.70 7.98
C GLU A 110 10.01 2.25 7.53
N PHE A 111 9.44 1.30 8.26
CA PHE A 111 8.13 0.73 7.99
C PHE A 111 7.26 0.80 9.25
N THR A 112 6.03 1.30 9.11
CA THR A 112 5.08 1.44 10.21
C THR A 112 3.73 0.83 9.84
N ILE A 113 3.16 0.01 10.72
CA ILE A 113 1.79 -0.47 10.58
C ILE A 113 0.86 0.60 11.16
N LEU A 114 -0.07 1.11 10.35
CA LEU A 114 -0.98 2.20 10.76
C LEU A 114 -2.38 1.70 11.10
N CYS A 115 -2.86 0.69 10.38
CA CYS A 115 -4.16 0.09 10.65
C CYS A 115 -4.19 -1.32 10.07
N LYS A 116 -4.37 -2.30 10.94
CA LYS A 116 -4.67 -3.68 10.51
C LYS A 116 -6.14 -3.80 10.11
N SER A 117 -6.38 -4.30 8.91
CA SER A 117 -7.72 -4.64 8.42
C SER A 117 -8.28 -5.84 9.17
N ILE A 118 -9.56 -5.74 9.53
CA ILE A 118 -10.30 -6.81 10.23
C ILE A 118 -11.04 -7.74 9.26
N ARG A 119 -11.17 -7.34 8.00
CA ARG A 119 -11.79 -8.11 6.92
C ARG A 119 -10.95 -7.98 5.66
N PRO A 120 -10.77 -9.05 4.88
CA PRO A 120 -10.07 -8.98 3.60
C PRO A 120 -10.84 -8.09 2.63
N LEU A 121 -10.11 -7.41 1.74
CA LEU A 121 -10.74 -6.75 0.60
C LEU A 121 -11.31 -7.78 -0.39
N PRO A 122 -12.38 -7.43 -1.13
CA PRO A 122 -12.80 -8.21 -2.29
C PRO A 122 -11.62 -8.36 -3.26
N VAL A 123 -11.35 -9.58 -3.69
CA VAL A 123 -10.29 -9.85 -4.67
C VAL A 123 -10.88 -9.63 -6.06
N VAL A 124 -10.53 -8.51 -6.68
CA VAL A 124 -10.79 -8.28 -8.10
C VAL A 124 -9.79 -9.11 -8.89
N LYS A 125 -10.26 -10.03 -9.73
CA LYS A 125 -9.39 -10.85 -10.57
C LYS A 125 -9.42 -10.31 -11.98
N GLU A 126 -8.30 -9.80 -12.48
CA GLU A 126 -8.15 -9.53 -13.91
C GLU A 126 -7.52 -10.74 -14.59
N LYS A 127 -8.17 -11.22 -15.65
CA LYS A 127 -7.65 -12.29 -16.51
C LYS A 127 -7.92 -11.89 -17.96
N ASP A 128 -6.89 -11.89 -18.80
CA ASP A 128 -6.98 -11.61 -20.24
C ASP A 128 -7.61 -10.24 -20.60
N GLY A 129 -7.42 -9.22 -19.75
CA GLY A 129 -8.00 -7.88 -19.93
C GLY A 129 -9.46 -7.75 -19.48
N GLU A 130 -10.05 -8.84 -18.96
CA GLU A 130 -11.38 -8.84 -18.36
C GLU A 130 -11.28 -8.87 -16.83
N THR A 131 -11.99 -7.93 -16.20
CA THR A 131 -12.09 -7.82 -14.74
C THR A 131 -13.24 -8.69 -14.23
N PHE A 132 -12.91 -9.84 -13.65
CA PHE A 132 -13.85 -10.74 -12.98
C PHE A 132 -14.01 -10.30 -11.53
N ASP A 133 -15.13 -9.63 -11.23
CA ASP A 133 -15.37 -9.04 -9.92
C ASP A 133 -16.64 -9.56 -9.23
N ALA A 134 -16.49 -9.97 -7.96
CA ALA A 134 -17.58 -10.22 -7.03
C ALA A 134 -18.33 -8.94 -6.64
N PHE A 135 -17.75 -7.77 -6.90
CA PHE A 135 -18.26 -6.46 -6.51
C PHE A 135 -18.83 -5.65 -7.70
N SER A 136 -19.31 -6.34 -8.74
CA SER A 136 -19.97 -5.75 -9.92
C SER A 136 -21.47 -5.47 -9.70
N HIS A 137 -22.12 -6.16 -8.75
CA HIS A 137 -23.55 -6.01 -8.47
C HIS A 137 -23.89 -4.63 -7.87
N LYS A 138 -24.75 -3.87 -8.57
CA LYS A 138 -25.15 -2.49 -8.24
C LYS A 138 -25.64 -2.32 -6.79
N GLU A 139 -26.47 -3.24 -6.28
CA GLU A 139 -26.97 -3.16 -4.89
C GLU A 139 -25.84 -3.29 -3.86
N GLN A 140 -24.95 -4.27 -4.05
CA GLN A 140 -23.82 -4.48 -3.14
C GLN A 140 -22.87 -3.28 -3.13
N ARG A 141 -22.62 -2.67 -4.30
CA ARG A 141 -21.82 -1.46 -4.46
C ARG A 141 -22.40 -0.27 -3.69
N TYR A 142 -23.71 -0.10 -3.75
CA TYR A 142 -24.38 0.98 -3.02
C TYR A 142 -24.40 0.73 -1.51
N ARG A 143 -24.65 -0.51 -1.07
CA ARG A 143 -24.63 -0.87 0.36
C ARG A 143 -23.24 -0.79 0.98
N ASN A 144 -22.20 -1.14 0.23
CA ASN A 144 -20.82 -1.13 0.70
C ASN A 144 -19.96 -0.14 -0.12
N ARG A 145 -20.42 1.12 -0.19
CA ARG A 145 -19.74 2.17 -0.97
C ARG A 145 -18.25 2.32 -0.64
N HIS A 146 -17.88 2.13 0.63
CA HIS A 146 -16.49 2.16 1.07
C HIS A 146 -15.62 1.09 0.39
N LEU A 147 -16.17 -0.10 0.11
CA LEU A 147 -15.49 -1.12 -0.68
C LEU A 147 -15.48 -0.75 -2.16
N ASP A 148 -16.60 -0.22 -2.69
CA ASP A 148 -16.71 0.22 -4.09
C ASP A 148 -15.61 1.21 -4.46
N LEU A 149 -15.40 2.22 -3.62
CA LEU A 149 -14.39 3.26 -3.84
C LEU A 149 -12.95 2.75 -3.75
N ILE A 150 -12.72 1.61 -3.09
CA ILE A 150 -11.39 0.98 -2.99
C ILE A 150 -11.11 0.14 -4.24
N VAL A 151 -12.07 -0.68 -4.66
CA VAL A 151 -11.88 -1.66 -5.74
C VAL A 151 -12.16 -1.08 -7.13
N ASN A 152 -13.03 -0.07 -7.23
CA ASN A 152 -13.39 0.61 -8.46
C ASN A 152 -12.98 2.09 -8.40
N PRO A 153 -11.68 2.43 -8.59
CA PRO A 153 -11.19 3.80 -8.43
C PRO A 153 -11.90 4.81 -9.35
N VAL A 154 -12.34 4.41 -10.55
CA VAL A 154 -13.10 5.27 -11.49
C VAL A 154 -14.41 5.81 -10.88
N VAL A 155 -15.00 5.07 -9.93
CA VAL A 155 -16.21 5.51 -9.22
C VAL A 155 -15.93 6.73 -8.37
N LYS A 156 -14.75 6.81 -7.76
CA LYS A 156 -14.32 7.96 -6.97
C LYS A 156 -14.32 9.23 -7.82
N ASP A 157 -13.88 9.16 -9.07
CA ASP A 157 -13.81 10.31 -9.98
C ASP A 157 -15.20 10.92 -10.26
N THR A 158 -16.26 10.12 -10.14
CA THR A 158 -17.65 10.61 -10.28
C THR A 158 -18.05 11.52 -9.12
N PHE A 159 -17.44 11.39 -7.93
CA PHE A 159 -17.73 12.19 -6.74
C PHE A 159 -16.80 13.40 -6.55
N VAL A 160 -15.69 13.45 -7.28
CA VAL A 160 -14.70 14.54 -7.19
C VAL A 160 -15.03 15.68 -8.16
N LYS A 161 -15.83 15.41 -9.20
CA LYS A 161 -16.40 16.43 -10.11
C LYS A 161 -17.54 17.20 -9.44
#